data_AF-A0ABD4ZSF3-F1
#
_entry.id   AF-A0ABD4ZSF3-F1
#
_cell.length_a   1.000
_cell.length_b   1.000
_cell.length_c   1.000
_cell.angle_alpha   90.00
_cell.angle_beta   90.00
_cell.angle_gamma   90.00
#
_symmetry.space_group_name_H-M   'P 1'
#
loop_
_entity.id
_entity.type
_entity.pdbx_description
1 polymer ?
#
loop_
_entity_poly.entity_id
_entity_poly.type
_entity_poly.pdbx_seq_one_letter_code
_entity_poly.pdbx_strand_id
1 'polypeptide(L)'
;MNKQELIEKLTSNRDKCFEEAKKYADLSWDRQIVDSKALVYMQVINWVEGLDEQPKVTVPKFVATWINQCKKKATLADCLDGYYEISNGEVVSSEDFQNWVVDNENDELTAKAWIFGYEVEKLPVFPLSQGDLVIRKGNHEAKIYIVESVSESGVLLVNGIKDEFYSADDEGGPDNDLEYFYSNFRLLAKKESLEVEEVK
;
A
#
# COMPACT_ATOMS: atom_id res chain seq x y z
N MET A 1 -8.09 13.85 -16.79
CA MET A 1 -9.33 13.05 -16.81
C MET A 1 -8.92 11.60 -16.67
N ASN A 2 -9.34 10.91 -15.62
CA ASN A 2 -9.02 9.50 -15.44
C ASN A 2 -9.98 8.60 -16.25
N LYS A 3 -9.70 7.29 -16.29
CA LYS A 3 -10.51 6.29 -17.01
C LYS A 3 -11.99 6.35 -16.60
N GLN A 4 -12.26 6.42 -15.29
CA GLN A 4 -13.62 6.47 -14.74
C GLN A 4 -14.38 7.74 -15.16
N GLU A 5 -13.75 8.92 -15.06
CA GLU A 5 -14.35 10.19 -15.47
C GLU A 5 -14.67 10.22 -16.98
N LEU A 6 -13.85 9.55 -17.81
CA LEU A 6 -14.14 9.41 -19.24
C LEU A 6 -15.35 8.50 -19.48
N ILE A 7 -15.42 7.35 -18.81
CA ILE A 7 -16.56 6.42 -18.90
C ILE A 7 -17.86 7.13 -18.48
N GLU A 8 -17.85 7.91 -17.41
CA GLU A 8 -19.00 8.67 -16.94
C GLU A 8 -19.48 9.70 -17.97
N LYS A 9 -18.56 10.45 -18.60
CA LYS A 9 -18.92 11.39 -19.67
C LYS A 9 -19.50 10.70 -20.90
N LEU A 10 -18.90 9.59 -21.32
CA LEU A 10 -19.38 8.82 -22.47
C LEU A 10 -20.77 8.24 -22.20
N THR A 11 -20.98 7.71 -20.99
CA THR A 11 -22.27 7.19 -20.51
C THR A 11 -23.33 8.28 -20.50
N SER A 12 -23.01 9.46 -19.94
CA SER A 12 -23.91 10.61 -19.96
C SER A 12 -24.30 11.04 -21.37
N ASN A 13 -23.36 11.05 -22.32
CA ASN A 13 -23.64 11.40 -23.71
C ASN A 13 -24.48 10.35 -24.43
N ARG A 14 -24.21 9.06 -24.20
CA ARG A 14 -25.03 7.95 -24.68
C ARG A 14 -26.48 8.08 -24.19
N ASP A 15 -26.66 8.35 -22.90
CA ASP A 15 -28.00 8.45 -22.30
C ASP A 15 -28.77 9.65 -22.87
N LYS A 16 -28.09 10.78 -23.12
CA LYS A 16 -28.68 11.91 -23.85
C LYS A 16 -29.12 11.53 -25.26
N CYS A 17 -28.36 10.70 -25.98
CA CYS A 17 -28.80 10.19 -27.27
C CYS A 17 -30.08 9.37 -27.15
N PHE A 18 -30.17 8.47 -26.16
CA PHE A 18 -31.40 7.70 -25.95
C PHE A 18 -32.62 8.56 -25.59
N GLU A 19 -32.44 9.60 -24.77
CA GLU A 19 -33.51 10.56 -24.48
C GLU A 19 -33.92 11.40 -25.70
N GLU A 20 -32.96 11.84 -26.50
CA GLU A 20 -33.21 12.56 -27.75
C GLU A 20 -33.97 11.70 -28.75
N ALA A 21 -33.61 10.42 -28.84
CA ALA A 21 -34.19 9.48 -29.79
C ALA A 21 -35.71 9.29 -29.57
N LYS A 22 -36.21 9.47 -28.34
CA LYS A 22 -37.66 9.40 -28.01
C LYS A 22 -38.51 10.48 -28.68
N LYS A 23 -37.88 11.55 -29.20
CA LYS A 23 -38.57 12.64 -29.90
C LYS A 23 -38.96 12.30 -31.33
N TYR A 24 -38.35 11.26 -31.90
CA TYR A 24 -38.51 10.89 -33.30
C TYR A 24 -39.36 9.62 -33.43
N ALA A 25 -40.08 9.52 -34.55
CA ALA A 25 -40.81 8.30 -34.87
C ALA A 25 -39.84 7.12 -35.06
N ASP A 26 -40.28 5.93 -34.66
CA ASP A 26 -39.53 4.69 -34.86
C ASP A 26 -39.16 4.53 -36.34
N LEU A 27 -37.95 4.05 -36.58
CA LEU A 27 -37.37 3.84 -37.92
C LEU A 27 -37.21 5.10 -38.80
N SER A 28 -37.49 6.31 -38.30
CA SER A 28 -37.20 7.55 -39.04
C SER A 28 -35.69 7.74 -39.24
N TRP A 29 -35.32 8.52 -40.26
CA TRP A 29 -33.92 8.82 -40.55
C TRP A 29 -33.21 9.49 -39.35
N ASP A 30 -33.88 10.45 -38.70
CA ASP A 30 -33.36 11.12 -37.50
C ASP A 30 -33.18 10.15 -36.33
N ARG A 31 -34.15 9.25 -36.11
CA ARG A 31 -34.06 8.18 -35.10
C ARG A 31 -32.83 7.31 -35.34
N GLN A 32 -32.63 6.84 -36.56
CA GLN A 32 -31.49 5.99 -36.93
C GLN A 32 -30.14 6.69 -36.72
N ILE A 33 -30.05 7.99 -37.00
CA ILE A 33 -28.83 8.77 -36.75
C ILE A 33 -28.52 8.83 -35.25
N VAL A 34 -29.51 9.14 -34.41
CA VAL A 34 -29.30 9.27 -32.97
C VAL A 34 -28.97 7.91 -32.33
N ASP A 35 -29.66 6.85 -32.74
CA ASP A 35 -29.34 5.48 -32.28
C ASP A 35 -27.92 5.08 -32.70
N SER A 36 -27.49 5.41 -33.92
CA SER A 36 -26.11 5.16 -34.38
C SER A 36 -25.07 5.90 -33.52
N LYS A 37 -25.34 7.15 -33.12
CA LYS A 37 -24.46 7.89 -32.19
C LYS A 37 -24.37 7.20 -30.83
N ALA A 38 -25.49 6.71 -30.29
CA ALA A 38 -25.50 5.98 -29.03
C ALA A 38 -24.66 4.69 -29.09
N LEU A 39 -24.76 3.95 -30.21
CA LEU A 39 -23.94 2.76 -30.45
C LEU A 39 -22.45 3.07 -30.51
N VAL A 40 -22.04 4.19 -31.11
CA VAL A 40 -20.64 4.65 -31.10
C VAL A 40 -20.18 4.90 -29.67
N TYR A 41 -20.97 5.57 -28.83
CA TYR A 41 -20.60 5.75 -27.42
C TYR A 41 -20.46 4.43 -26.67
N MET A 42 -21.37 3.48 -26.90
CA MET A 42 -21.27 2.13 -26.30
C MET A 42 -19.99 1.41 -26.73
N GLN A 43 -19.62 1.47 -28.02
CA GLN A 43 -18.39 0.87 -28.51
C GLN A 43 -17.14 1.51 -27.88
N VAL A 44 -17.10 2.84 -27.79
CA VAL A 44 -15.99 3.55 -27.16
C VAL A 44 -15.90 3.24 -25.66
N ILE A 45 -17.03 3.13 -24.96
CA ILE A 45 -17.05 2.69 -23.55
C ILE A 45 -16.39 1.32 -23.42
N ASN A 46 -16.78 0.33 -24.24
CA ASN A 46 -16.18 -1.01 -24.22
C ASN A 46 -14.66 -0.98 -24.47
N TRP A 47 -14.18 -0.12 -25.38
CA TRP A 47 -12.75 0.05 -25.62
C TRP A 47 -12.04 0.65 -24.40
N VAL A 48 -12.62 1.68 -23.79
CA VAL A 48 -12.06 2.34 -22.62
C VAL A 48 -12.03 1.38 -21.43
N GLU A 49 -13.09 0.59 -21.22
CA GLU A 49 -13.13 -0.46 -20.21
C GLU A 49 -12.00 -1.48 -20.37
N GLY A 50 -11.67 -1.82 -21.63
CA GLY A 50 -10.55 -2.70 -21.99
C GLY A 50 -9.16 -2.05 -21.96
N LEU A 51 -9.02 -0.74 -21.68
CA LEU A 51 -7.71 -0.14 -21.46
C LEU A 51 -7.17 -0.60 -20.11
N ASP A 52 -5.97 -1.17 -20.10
CA ASP A 52 -5.29 -1.49 -18.85
C ASP A 52 -5.08 -0.20 -18.04
N GLU A 53 -5.45 -0.25 -16.77
CA GLU A 53 -4.99 0.77 -15.83
C GLU A 53 -3.47 0.60 -15.66
N GLN A 54 -2.74 1.72 -15.58
CA GLN A 54 -1.33 1.67 -15.23
C GLN A 54 -1.21 0.91 -13.89
N PRO A 55 -0.49 -0.22 -13.84
CA PRO A 55 -0.47 -1.05 -12.66
C PRO A 55 0.14 -0.27 -11.50
N LYS A 56 -0.54 -0.28 -10.36
CA LYS A 56 0.02 0.23 -9.11
C LYS A 56 1.26 -0.58 -8.77
N VAL A 57 2.32 0.11 -8.39
CA VAL A 57 3.52 -0.55 -7.87
C VAL A 57 3.34 -0.87 -6.39
N THR A 58 4.02 -1.90 -5.91
CA THR A 58 4.09 -2.18 -4.47
C THR A 58 5.32 -1.47 -3.90
N VAL A 59 5.14 -0.72 -2.82
CA VAL A 59 6.23 0.01 -2.15
C VAL A 59 6.34 -0.38 -0.67
N PRO A 60 7.55 -0.31 -0.07
CA PRO A 60 7.71 -0.49 1.37
C PRO A 60 6.90 0.53 2.18
N LYS A 61 6.53 0.20 3.42
CA LYS A 61 5.72 1.07 4.28
C LYS A 61 6.36 2.43 4.57
N PHE A 62 7.68 2.48 4.81
CA PHE A 62 8.37 3.74 5.05
C PHE A 62 8.37 4.64 3.81
N VAL A 63 8.48 4.05 2.61
CA VAL A 63 8.35 4.75 1.33
C VAL A 63 6.95 5.31 1.15
N ALA A 64 5.91 4.53 1.43
CA ALA A 64 4.53 5.00 1.41
C ALA A 64 4.30 6.19 2.35
N THR A 65 4.88 6.10 3.56
CA THR A 65 4.83 7.19 4.56
C THR A 65 5.48 8.45 4.02
N TRP A 66 6.67 8.34 3.44
CA TRP A 66 7.39 9.45 2.84
C TRP A 66 6.61 10.09 1.69
N ILE A 67 6.14 9.30 0.72
CA ILE A 67 5.34 9.79 -0.43
C ILE A 67 4.10 10.55 0.05
N ASN A 68 3.40 10.05 1.07
CA ASN A 68 2.21 10.72 1.62
C ASN A 68 2.52 12.04 2.33
N GLN A 69 3.69 12.16 2.96
CA GLN A 69 4.15 13.42 3.54
C GLN A 69 4.49 14.42 2.44
N CYS A 70 5.29 14.01 1.45
CA CYS A 70 5.66 14.84 0.31
C CYS A 70 4.44 15.33 -0.48
N LYS A 71 3.45 14.49 -0.76
CA LYS A 71 2.22 14.91 -1.50
C LYS A 71 1.46 16.07 -0.86
N LYS A 72 1.69 16.37 0.43
CA LYS A 72 1.03 17.48 1.13
C LYS A 72 1.75 18.82 0.94
N LYS A 73 3.07 18.82 0.76
CA LYS A 73 3.90 20.03 0.91
C LYS A 73 5.09 20.14 -0.05
N ALA A 74 5.33 19.13 -0.89
CA ALA A 74 6.52 19.00 -1.70
C ALA A 74 6.20 18.57 -3.13
N THR A 75 7.16 18.73 -4.02
CA THR A 75 7.09 18.24 -5.40
C THR A 75 7.59 16.79 -5.50
N LEU A 76 7.39 16.16 -6.66
CA LEU A 76 7.99 14.84 -6.92
C LEU A 76 9.52 14.90 -6.91
N ALA A 77 10.13 16.01 -7.37
CA ALA A 77 11.58 16.16 -7.34
C ALA A 77 12.09 16.13 -5.90
N ASP A 78 11.50 16.93 -5.00
CA ASP A 78 11.90 16.94 -3.59
C ASP A 78 11.62 15.59 -2.91
N CYS A 79 10.56 14.89 -3.32
CA CYS A 79 10.27 13.54 -2.83
C CYS A 79 11.38 12.56 -3.22
N LEU A 80 11.84 12.59 -4.47
CA LEU A 80 12.93 11.74 -4.97
C LEU A 80 14.28 12.08 -4.34
N ASP A 81 14.52 13.35 -4.01
CA ASP A 81 15.72 13.78 -3.28
C ASP A 81 15.70 13.33 -1.80
N GLY A 82 14.54 12.90 -1.29
CA GLY A 82 14.37 12.48 0.10
C GLY A 82 14.46 13.63 1.10
N TYR A 83 14.37 14.88 0.62
CA TYR A 83 14.32 16.08 1.45
C TYR A 83 13.51 17.19 0.78
N TYR A 84 12.84 18.03 1.56
CA TYR A 84 12.21 19.25 1.08
C TYR A 84 12.21 20.33 2.17
N GLU A 85 12.20 21.59 1.75
CA GLU A 85 12.08 22.74 2.65
C GLU A 85 10.71 23.39 2.46
N ILE A 86 10.03 23.70 3.56
CA ILE A 86 8.75 24.41 3.53
C ILE A 86 8.93 25.90 3.82
N SER A 87 7.91 26.71 3.50
CA SER A 87 8.01 28.18 3.45
C SER A 87 8.43 28.88 4.76
N ASN A 88 8.37 28.19 5.90
CA ASN A 88 8.84 28.70 7.19
C ASN A 88 10.33 28.40 7.46
N GLY A 89 11.06 27.81 6.51
CA GLY A 89 12.46 27.42 6.63
C GLY A 89 12.68 26.07 7.32
N GLU A 90 11.62 25.32 7.63
CA GLU A 90 11.73 23.98 8.18
C GLU A 90 12.11 22.98 7.08
N VAL A 91 13.18 22.23 7.33
CA VAL A 91 13.66 21.16 6.47
C VAL A 91 13.09 19.84 6.96
N VAL A 92 12.46 19.11 6.05
CA VAL A 92 11.93 17.76 6.29
C VAL A 92 12.73 16.80 5.41
N SER A 93 13.28 15.74 6.02
CA SER A 93 14.04 14.71 5.30
C SER A 93 13.77 13.33 5.87
N SER A 94 14.06 12.30 5.08
CA SER A 94 14.03 10.90 5.50
C SER A 94 15.32 10.21 5.10
N GLU A 95 16.20 9.96 6.07
CA GLU A 95 17.46 9.25 5.85
C GLU A 95 17.23 7.82 5.33
N ASP A 96 16.23 7.11 5.87
CA ASP A 96 15.84 5.78 5.40
C ASP A 96 15.41 5.80 3.92
N PHE A 97 14.63 6.80 3.53
CA PHE A 97 14.24 6.98 2.13
C PHE A 97 15.44 7.33 1.25
N GLN A 98 16.30 8.24 1.68
CA GLN A 98 17.50 8.62 0.94
C GLN A 98 18.43 7.42 0.72
N ASN A 99 18.64 6.58 1.73
CA ASN A 99 19.45 5.38 1.59
C ASN A 99 18.81 4.34 0.65
N TRP A 100 17.48 4.32 0.56
CA TRP A 100 16.74 3.38 -0.26
C TRP A 100 16.60 3.82 -1.72
N VAL A 101 16.32 5.10 -1.97
CA VAL A 101 16.04 5.65 -3.32
C VAL A 101 17.30 5.79 -4.20
N VAL A 102 18.49 5.67 -3.62
CA VAL A 102 19.78 5.72 -4.36
C VAL A 102 19.91 4.56 -5.36
N ASP A 103 19.13 3.49 -5.21
CA ASP A 103 19.00 2.45 -6.24
C ASP A 103 18.11 2.94 -7.40
N ASN A 104 18.61 2.85 -8.64
CA ASN A 104 17.91 3.27 -9.86
C ASN A 104 16.61 2.49 -10.14
N GLU A 105 16.31 1.40 -9.43
CA GLU A 105 14.99 0.78 -9.52
C GLU A 105 13.98 1.44 -8.58
N ASN A 106 14.45 2.01 -7.47
CA ASN A 106 13.63 2.56 -6.39
C ASN A 106 13.17 4.00 -6.67
N ASP A 107 13.94 4.79 -7.44
CA ASP A 107 13.52 6.10 -7.92
C ASP A 107 12.38 5.98 -8.97
N GLU A 108 12.49 5.05 -9.92
CA GLU A 108 11.43 4.74 -10.89
C GLU A 108 10.18 4.19 -10.19
N LEU A 109 10.36 3.30 -9.20
CA LEU A 109 9.28 2.78 -8.37
C LEU A 109 8.58 3.91 -7.61
N THR A 110 9.33 4.85 -7.03
CA THR A 110 8.77 6.03 -6.35
C THR A 110 8.00 6.93 -7.32
N ALA A 111 8.54 7.19 -8.51
CA ALA A 111 7.88 8.02 -9.52
C ALA A 111 6.57 7.38 -9.99
N LYS A 112 6.55 6.07 -10.24
CA LYS A 112 5.34 5.32 -10.58
C LYS A 112 4.32 5.36 -9.44
N ALA A 113 4.76 5.11 -8.20
CA ALA A 113 3.93 5.19 -7.01
C ALA A 113 3.28 6.59 -6.87
N TRP A 114 4.05 7.64 -7.14
CA TRP A 114 3.56 9.01 -7.08
C TRP A 114 2.46 9.28 -8.11
N ILE A 115 2.70 8.89 -9.38
CA ILE A 115 1.86 9.24 -10.54
C ILE A 115 0.63 8.32 -10.64
N PHE A 116 0.82 7.01 -10.54
CA PHE A 116 -0.21 5.99 -10.78
C PHE A 116 -0.83 5.45 -9.48
N GLY A 117 -0.27 5.83 -8.33
CA GLY A 117 -0.62 5.25 -7.04
C GLY A 117 0.17 3.98 -6.75
N TYR A 118 0.01 3.47 -5.54
CA TYR A 118 0.75 2.31 -5.05
C TYR A 118 -0.07 1.45 -4.09
N GLU A 119 0.38 0.22 -3.91
CA GLU A 119 0.02 -0.64 -2.79
C GLU A 119 1.18 -0.68 -1.79
N VAL A 120 0.86 -0.80 -0.50
CA VAL A 120 1.89 -0.96 0.52
C VAL A 120 2.22 -2.44 0.66
N GLU A 121 3.51 -2.77 0.64
CA GLU A 121 3.98 -4.13 0.90
C GLU A 121 3.40 -4.63 2.23
N LYS A 122 2.72 -5.77 2.19
CA LYS A 122 2.21 -6.41 3.40
C LYS A 122 3.37 -7.11 4.10
N LEU A 123 3.53 -6.83 5.39
CA LEU A 123 4.53 -7.53 6.20
C LEU A 123 4.28 -9.05 6.15
N PRO A 124 5.33 -9.87 6.05
CA PRO A 124 5.19 -11.31 6.17
C PRO A 124 4.78 -11.66 7.60
N VAL A 125 3.48 -11.90 7.80
CA VAL A 125 2.95 -12.45 9.06
C VAL A 125 3.32 -13.92 9.11
N PHE A 126 4.16 -14.31 10.06
CA PHE A 126 4.48 -15.71 10.33
C PHE A 126 3.63 -16.21 11.49
N PRO A 127 3.08 -17.44 11.42
CA PRO A 127 2.32 -18.00 12.53
C PRO A 127 3.25 -18.17 13.73
N LEU A 128 2.82 -17.67 14.88
CA LEU A 128 3.52 -17.77 16.15
C LEU A 128 2.81 -18.73 17.10
N SER A 129 3.59 -19.37 17.95
CA SER A 129 3.10 -20.20 19.04
C SER A 129 3.90 -19.93 20.30
N GLN A 130 3.28 -20.14 21.45
CA GLN A 130 3.98 -20.07 22.74
C GLN A 130 5.19 -21.02 22.73
N GLY A 131 6.35 -20.50 23.12
CA GLY A 131 7.63 -21.20 23.12
C GLY A 131 8.47 -21.01 21.85
N ASP A 132 7.96 -20.37 20.80
CA ASP A 132 8.77 -20.01 19.64
C ASP A 132 9.88 -19.02 20.01
N LEU A 133 11.02 -19.08 19.29
CA LEU A 133 12.08 -18.08 19.38
C LEU A 133 11.96 -17.09 18.24
N VAL A 134 12.02 -15.80 18.57
CA VAL A 134 12.07 -14.70 17.61
C VAL A 134 13.33 -13.88 17.79
N ILE A 135 13.80 -13.28 16.71
CA ILE A 135 14.97 -12.41 16.70
C ILE A 135 14.57 -11.02 16.20
N ARG A 136 14.97 -10.00 16.94
CA ARG A 136 14.84 -8.60 16.52
C ARG A 136 16.12 -8.15 15.84
N LYS A 137 16.00 -7.63 14.61
CA LYS A 137 17.14 -7.06 13.88
C LYS A 137 17.25 -5.56 14.16
N GLY A 138 18.15 -5.15 15.04
CA GLY A 138 18.52 -3.75 15.25
C GLY A 138 19.75 -3.35 14.44
N ASN A 139 20.03 -2.04 14.34
CA ASN A 139 21.20 -1.52 13.61
C ASN A 139 22.55 -2.05 14.13
N HIS A 140 22.65 -2.37 15.42
CA HIS A 140 23.91 -2.84 16.04
C HIS A 140 23.71 -3.93 17.12
N GLU A 141 22.50 -4.47 17.27
CA GLU A 141 22.21 -5.54 18.22
C GLU A 141 21.17 -6.51 17.66
N ALA A 142 21.40 -7.80 17.91
CA ALA A 142 20.43 -8.86 17.69
C ALA A 142 19.99 -9.38 19.05
N LYS A 143 18.69 -9.22 19.36
CA LYS A 143 18.09 -9.71 20.60
C LYS A 143 17.20 -10.89 20.27
N ILE A 144 17.35 -11.97 21.03
CA ILE A 144 16.54 -13.19 20.93
C ILE A 144 15.52 -13.17 22.06
N TYR A 145 14.28 -13.51 21.73
CA TYR A 145 13.17 -13.57 22.66
C TYR A 145 12.45 -14.91 22.53
N ILE A 146 11.90 -15.40 23.64
CA ILE A 146 10.91 -16.46 23.68
C ILE A 146 9.53 -15.82 23.61
N VAL A 147 8.65 -16.39 22.80
CA VAL A 147 7.23 -16.02 22.75
C VAL A 147 6.53 -16.65 23.95
N GLU A 148 6.12 -15.82 24.92
CA GLU A 148 5.46 -16.30 26.14
C GLU A 148 3.95 -16.46 25.94
N SER A 149 3.33 -15.58 25.16
CA SER A 149 1.91 -15.71 24.80
C SER A 149 1.59 -15.04 23.47
N VAL A 150 0.58 -15.58 22.80
CA VAL A 150 -0.01 -15.03 21.57
C VAL A 150 -1.52 -15.06 21.75
N SER A 151 -2.19 -13.92 21.57
CA SER A 151 -3.63 -13.79 21.66
C SER A 151 -4.14 -12.78 20.64
N GLU A 152 -5.47 -12.62 20.56
CA GLU A 152 -6.09 -11.54 19.76
C GLU A 152 -5.66 -10.14 20.23
N SER A 153 -5.28 -10.00 21.51
CA SER A 153 -4.86 -8.73 22.09
C SER A 153 -3.38 -8.39 21.82
N GLY A 154 -2.54 -9.35 21.40
CA GLY A 154 -1.12 -9.08 21.16
C GLY A 154 -0.17 -10.27 21.33
N VAL A 155 1.12 -9.96 21.33
CA VAL A 155 2.23 -10.91 21.53
C VAL A 155 3.07 -10.48 22.73
N LEU A 156 3.30 -11.39 23.68
CA LEU A 156 4.23 -11.19 24.79
C LEU A 156 5.54 -11.92 24.53
N LEU A 157 6.64 -11.18 24.62
CA LEU A 157 7.99 -11.67 24.45
C LEU A 157 8.78 -11.55 25.75
N VAL A 158 9.61 -12.54 26.03
CA VAL A 158 10.51 -12.54 27.19
C VAL A 158 11.93 -12.88 26.77
N ASN A 159 12.93 -12.18 27.32
CA ASN A 159 14.35 -12.45 27.05
C ASN A 159 15.19 -12.59 28.33
N GLY A 160 14.53 -12.77 29.47
CA GLY A 160 15.18 -12.90 30.79
C GLY A 160 15.70 -11.58 31.40
N ILE A 161 15.59 -10.46 30.68
CA ILE A 161 15.97 -9.12 31.17
C ILE A 161 14.73 -8.23 31.28
N LYS A 162 13.89 -8.21 30.24
CA LYS A 162 12.68 -7.41 30.20
C LYS A 162 11.63 -8.09 29.33
N ASP A 163 10.39 -8.02 29.79
CA ASP A 163 9.23 -8.47 29.03
C ASP A 163 8.78 -7.34 28.09
N GLU A 164 8.52 -7.69 26.83
CA GLU A 164 8.05 -6.77 25.79
C GLU A 164 6.70 -7.25 25.28
N PHE A 165 5.68 -6.40 25.40
CA PHE A 165 4.32 -6.70 24.94
C PHE A 165 3.98 -5.83 23.74
N TYR A 166 3.51 -6.47 22.67
CA TYR A 166 3.12 -5.82 21.42
C TYR A 166 1.62 -6.01 21.22
N SER A 167 0.84 -4.93 21.35
CA SER A 167 -0.61 -4.95 21.34
C SER A 167 -1.21 -4.85 19.95
N ALA A 168 -2.40 -5.43 19.77
CA ALA A 168 -3.22 -5.21 18.57
C ALA A 168 -3.89 -3.82 18.57
N ASP A 169 -4.02 -3.20 19.74
CA ASP A 169 -4.65 -1.91 19.95
C ASP A 169 -3.59 -0.81 20.17
N ASP A 170 -3.88 0.44 19.78
CA ASP A 170 -2.98 1.62 19.86
C ASP A 170 -2.59 2.03 21.32
N GLU A 171 -2.96 1.24 22.34
CA GLU A 171 -2.69 1.54 23.75
C GLU A 171 -1.23 1.34 24.18
N GLY A 172 -0.41 0.62 23.38
CA GLY A 172 1.00 0.34 23.67
C GLY A 172 1.96 1.49 23.39
N GLY A 173 1.54 2.51 22.63
CA GLY A 173 2.43 3.52 22.04
C GLY A 173 3.11 3.02 20.74
N PRO A 174 3.78 3.92 19.99
CA PRO A 174 4.19 3.69 18.60
C PRO A 174 5.23 2.58 18.38
N ASP A 175 5.91 2.13 19.44
CA ASP A 175 6.92 1.08 19.39
C ASP A 175 6.43 -0.27 19.95
N ASN A 176 5.17 -0.38 20.37
CA ASN A 176 4.61 -1.57 21.02
C ASN A 176 3.31 -2.05 20.35
N ASP A 177 3.12 -1.80 19.06
CA ASP A 177 2.02 -2.39 18.30
C ASP A 177 2.49 -3.65 17.54
N LEU A 178 1.53 -4.46 17.08
CA LEU A 178 1.82 -5.65 16.28
C LEU A 178 2.54 -5.33 14.96
N GLU A 179 2.33 -4.13 14.41
CA GLU A 179 2.92 -3.75 13.14
C GLU A 179 4.44 -3.52 13.29
N TYR A 180 4.85 -2.89 14.38
CA TYR A 180 6.23 -2.78 14.82
C TYR A 180 6.84 -4.16 15.01
N PHE A 181 6.14 -5.06 15.71
CA PHE A 181 6.61 -6.42 15.93
C PHE A 181 6.89 -7.13 14.59
N TYR A 182 5.92 -7.21 13.68
CA TYR A 182 6.13 -7.89 12.40
C TYR A 182 7.13 -7.18 11.47
N SER A 183 7.33 -5.88 11.65
CA SER A 183 8.38 -5.12 10.92
C SER A 183 9.78 -5.50 11.39
N ASN A 184 9.99 -5.62 12.69
CA ASN A 184 11.32 -5.69 13.31
C ASN A 184 11.76 -7.09 13.73
N PHE A 185 10.83 -8.04 13.84
CA PHE A 185 11.11 -9.40 14.30
C PHE A 185 11.02 -10.43 13.18
N ARG A 186 11.76 -11.52 13.33
CA ARG A 186 11.68 -12.72 12.49
C ARG A 186 11.61 -13.96 13.37
N LEU A 187 10.86 -14.98 12.93
CA LEU A 187 10.90 -16.30 13.55
C LEU A 187 12.31 -16.88 13.40
N LEU A 188 12.95 -17.20 14.51
CA LEU A 188 14.28 -17.79 14.57
C LEU A 188 14.19 -19.33 14.63
N ALA A 189 13.33 -19.85 15.50
CA ALA A 189 13.11 -21.28 15.64
C ALA A 189 11.71 -21.57 16.19
N LYS A 190 11.13 -22.68 15.76
CA LYS A 190 9.89 -23.22 16.32
C LYS A 190 10.16 -23.97 17.61
N LYS A 191 9.24 -23.89 18.58
CA LYS A 191 9.36 -24.60 19.87
C LYS A 191 9.74 -26.07 19.70
N GLU A 192 9.10 -26.75 18.75
CA GLU A 192 9.32 -28.17 18.46
C GLU A 192 10.76 -28.48 18.02
N SER A 193 11.47 -27.50 17.45
CA SER A 193 12.88 -27.64 17.05
C SER A 193 13.88 -27.40 18.18
N LEU A 194 13.40 -26.99 19.35
CA LEU A 194 14.22 -26.66 20.54
C LEU A 194 14.11 -27.72 21.64
N GLU A 195 13.05 -28.53 21.60
CA GLU A 195 12.89 -29.66 22.50
C GLU A 195 13.93 -30.75 22.17
N VAL A 196 14.72 -31.15 23.17
CA VAL A 196 15.68 -32.24 23.02
C VAL A 196 14.90 -33.55 22.91
N GLU A 197 15.16 -34.37 21.88
CA GLU A 197 14.58 -35.72 21.81
C GLU A 197 14.91 -36.47 23.11
N GLU A 198 13.89 -36.79 23.90
CA GLU A 198 14.06 -37.69 25.04
C GLU A 198 14.44 -39.06 24.50
N VAL A 199 15.74 -39.39 24.59
CA VAL A 199 16.26 -40.72 24.28
C VAL A 199 15.61 -41.71 25.25
N LYS A 200 14.67 -42.51 24.74
CA LYS A 200 14.01 -43.60 25.47
C LYS A 200 14.97 -44.72 25.87
#